data_AF-A0A6N4W783-F1
#
_entry.id   AF-A0A6N4W783-F1
#
_cell.length_a   1.000
_cell.length_b   1.000
_cell.length_c   1.000
_cell.angle_alpha   90.00
_cell.angle_beta   90.00
_cell.angle_gamma   90.00
#
_symmetry.space_group_name_H-M   'P 1'
#
loop_
_entity.id
_entity.type
_entity.pdbx_description
1 polymer ?
#
loop_
_entity_poly.entity_id
_entity_poly.type
_entity_poly.pdbx_seq_one_letter_code
_entity_poly.pdbx_strand_id
1 'polypeptide(L)'
;MKTYLSLMGLFGSLSLLSIGGGNTVLPEMHLRAVSGYHWLTNSQFADIFSISQAAPGPSILIVALVGYAAGLGVAGVLGGIVGGVLATIAMVVPAATLMYLITLSWQKAEKSKWRIAVEKGFAPLTVGLILATSLVMSKAADHDWRAYLITGVATLIFLRTNTNPLIVVGAAALLGYIGFV
;
A
#
# COMPACT_ATOMS: atom_id res chain seq x y z
N MET A 1 -28.53 -10.49 -3.99
CA MET A 1 -28.63 -9.01 -4.12
C MET A 1 -28.06 -8.25 -2.92
N LYS A 2 -28.44 -8.57 -1.68
CA LYS A 2 -27.92 -7.89 -0.46
C LYS A 2 -26.39 -7.88 -0.34
N THR A 3 -25.73 -8.97 -0.73
CA THR A 3 -24.26 -9.11 -0.72
C THR A 3 -23.57 -8.11 -1.64
N TYR A 4 -24.05 -7.95 -2.88
CA TYR A 4 -23.45 -7.01 -3.85
C TYR A 4 -23.59 -5.55 -3.41
N LEU A 5 -24.74 -5.18 -2.84
CA LEU A 5 -24.95 -3.85 -2.25
C LEU A 5 -23.99 -3.60 -1.07
N SER A 6 -23.80 -4.61 -0.23
CA SER A 6 -22.87 -4.54 0.91
C SER A 6 -21.42 -4.41 0.44
N LEU A 7 -21.03 -5.13 -0.61
CA LEU A 7 -19.71 -4.99 -1.25
C LEU A 7 -19.49 -3.57 -1.77
N MET A 8 -20.44 -3.03 -2.52
CA MET A 8 -20.33 -1.67 -3.08
C MET A 8 -20.25 -0.60 -1.98
N GLY A 9 -21.08 -0.71 -0.93
CA GLY A 9 -21.05 0.23 0.19
C GLY A 9 -19.75 0.15 1.00
N LEU A 10 -19.30 -1.06 1.33
CA LEU A 10 -18.06 -1.28 2.06
C LEU A 10 -16.86 -0.75 1.28
N PHE A 11 -16.62 -1.27 0.08
CA PHE A 11 -15.45 -0.89 -0.71
C PHE A 11 -15.50 0.55 -1.21
N GLY A 12 -16.70 1.10 -1.44
CA GLY A 12 -16.87 2.53 -1.72
C GLY A 12 -16.46 3.41 -0.54
N SER A 13 -16.79 3.03 0.69
CA SER A 13 -16.34 3.75 1.89
C SER A 13 -14.84 3.58 2.12
N LEU A 14 -14.31 2.36 1.97
CA LEU A 14 -12.88 2.08 2.10
C LEU A 14 -12.05 2.81 1.05
N SER A 15 -12.58 2.99 -0.16
CA SER A 15 -11.97 3.79 -1.23
C SER A 15 -11.61 5.20 -0.76
N LEU A 16 -12.56 5.86 -0.08
CA LEU A 16 -12.38 7.23 0.42
C LEU A 16 -11.50 7.28 1.68
N LEU A 17 -11.48 6.21 2.47
CA LEU A 17 -10.69 6.08 3.69
C LEU A 17 -9.26 5.58 3.44
N SER A 18 -8.92 5.13 2.23
CA SER A 18 -7.61 4.60 1.84
C SER A 18 -6.53 5.69 1.69
N ILE A 19 -6.49 6.64 2.62
CA ILE A 19 -5.45 7.66 2.73
C ILE A 19 -4.17 6.96 3.21
N GLY A 20 -3.16 6.89 2.33
CA GLY A 20 -1.90 6.18 2.60
C GLY A 20 -1.75 4.83 1.87
N GLY A 21 -2.69 4.45 1.01
CA GLY A 21 -2.60 3.26 0.14
C GLY A 21 -3.37 2.04 0.64
N GLY A 22 -3.47 0.99 -0.17
CA GLY A 22 -4.37 -0.16 0.07
C GLY A 22 -4.12 -0.95 1.36
N ASN A 23 -2.93 -0.85 1.95
CA ASN A 23 -2.61 -1.54 3.20
C ASN A 23 -3.24 -0.90 4.44
N THR A 24 -3.60 0.39 4.40
CA THR A 24 -4.19 1.08 5.56
C THR A 24 -5.62 0.64 5.83
N VAL A 25 -6.33 0.19 4.80
CA VAL A 25 -7.70 -0.32 4.89
C VAL A 25 -7.79 -1.82 5.15
N LEU A 26 -6.65 -2.52 5.16
CA LEU A 26 -6.58 -3.97 5.35
C LEU A 26 -7.21 -4.44 6.69
N PRO A 27 -6.94 -3.79 7.84
CA PRO A 27 -7.55 -4.20 9.11
C PRO A 27 -9.07 -4.05 9.13
N GLU A 28 -9.59 -2.95 8.57
CA GLU A 28 -11.03 -2.70 8.48
C GLU A 28 -11.69 -3.69 7.51
N MET A 29 -11.04 -3.98 6.38
CA MET A 29 -11.50 -4.99 5.44
C MET A 29 -11.58 -6.37 6.09
N HIS A 30 -10.57 -6.77 6.88
CA HIS A 30 -10.58 -8.02 7.65
C HIS A 30 -11.75 -8.05 8.63
N LEU A 31 -11.90 -7.01 9.46
CA LEU A 31 -12.97 -6.90 10.45
C LEU A 31 -14.35 -7.04 9.80
N ARG A 32 -14.57 -6.34 8.67
CA ARG A 32 -15.86 -6.33 7.97
C ARG A 32 -16.11 -7.62 7.22
N ALA A 33 -15.11 -8.18 6.54
CA ALA A 33 -15.27 -9.40 5.75
C ALA A 33 -15.44 -10.64 6.64
N VAL A 34 -14.74 -10.71 7.77
CA VAL A 34 -14.76 -11.88 8.68
C VAL A 34 -15.82 -11.73 9.76
N SER A 35 -15.76 -10.68 10.58
CA SER A 35 -16.63 -10.53 11.76
C SER A 35 -17.95 -9.81 11.46
N GLY A 36 -17.97 -8.93 10.46
CA GLY A 36 -19.18 -8.18 10.10
C GLY A 36 -20.12 -9.00 9.20
N TYR A 37 -19.67 -9.26 7.98
CA TYR A 37 -20.46 -9.91 6.94
C TYR A 37 -20.30 -11.43 6.87
N HIS A 38 -19.31 -12.00 7.57
CA HIS A 38 -19.04 -13.44 7.60
C HIS A 38 -18.87 -14.06 6.21
N TRP A 39 -18.29 -13.31 5.27
CA TRP A 39 -17.98 -13.79 3.93
C TRP A 39 -16.77 -14.73 3.91
N LEU A 40 -15.88 -14.58 4.88
CA LEU A 40 -14.62 -15.28 4.97
C LEU A 40 -14.35 -15.70 6.42
N THR A 41 -13.67 -16.82 6.60
CA THR A 41 -13.01 -17.13 7.88
C THR A 41 -11.66 -16.43 7.97
N ASN A 42 -11.11 -16.32 9.19
CA ASN A 42 -9.74 -15.78 9.40
C ASN A 42 -8.70 -16.52 8.53
N SER A 43 -8.81 -17.85 8.40
CA SER A 43 -7.88 -18.66 7.60
C SER A 43 -8.03 -18.33 6.11
N GLN A 44 -9.26 -18.28 5.58
CA GLN A 44 -9.50 -17.96 4.18
C GLN A 44 -9.05 -16.54 3.83
N PHE A 45 -9.21 -15.59 4.74
CA PHE A 45 -8.70 -14.23 4.53
C PHE A 45 -7.17 -14.21 4.48
N ALA A 46 -6.49 -14.94 5.36
CA ALA A 46 -5.03 -15.05 5.35
C ALA A 46 -4.51 -15.70 4.06
N ASP A 47 -5.20 -16.73 3.56
CA ASP A 47 -4.88 -17.38 2.28
C ASP A 47 -5.04 -16.40 1.11
N ILE A 48 -6.17 -15.70 1.05
CA ILE A 48 -6.44 -14.68 0.03
C ILE A 48 -5.41 -13.55 0.08
N PHE A 49 -5.03 -13.10 1.27
CA PHE A 49 -3.99 -12.10 1.45
C PHE A 49 -2.65 -12.60 0.94
N SER A 50 -2.26 -13.82 1.29
CA SER A 50 -1.02 -14.43 0.82
C SER A 50 -0.99 -14.58 -0.71
N ILE A 51 -2.10 -15.01 -1.32
CA ILE A 51 -2.25 -15.10 -2.77
C ILE A 51 -2.14 -13.71 -3.41
N SER A 52 -2.78 -12.69 -2.83
CA SER A 52 -2.70 -11.31 -3.33
C SER A 52 -1.28 -10.75 -3.30
N GLN A 53 -0.46 -11.13 -2.31
CA GLN A 53 0.92 -10.66 -2.18
C GLN A 53 1.90 -11.49 -3.02
N ALA A 54 1.60 -12.76 -3.26
CA ALA A 54 2.39 -13.63 -4.14
C ALA A 54 2.15 -13.32 -5.63
N ALA A 55 0.94 -12.87 -5.99
CA ALA A 55 0.62 -12.48 -7.35
C ALA A 55 1.38 -11.19 -7.74
N PRO A 56 2.07 -11.16 -8.90
CA PRO A 56 2.66 -9.93 -9.40
C PRO A 56 1.54 -8.96 -9.77
N GLY A 57 1.41 -7.86 -9.03
CA GLY A 57 0.38 -6.85 -9.31
C GLY A 57 0.19 -5.83 -8.20
N PRO A 58 -0.88 -5.03 -8.28
CA PRO A 58 -1.22 -4.05 -7.26
C PRO A 58 -1.54 -4.73 -5.93
N SER A 59 -1.06 -4.20 -4.80
CA SER A 59 -1.42 -4.71 -3.45
C SER A 59 -2.93 -4.68 -3.16
N ILE A 60 -3.72 -3.99 -3.99
CA ILE A 60 -5.18 -3.89 -3.90
C ILE A 60 -5.88 -5.12 -4.50
N LEU A 61 -5.15 -6.08 -5.11
CA LEU A 61 -5.73 -7.32 -5.67
C LEU A 61 -6.58 -8.10 -4.65
N ILE A 62 -6.25 -8.02 -3.36
CA ILE A 62 -7.04 -8.58 -2.26
C ILE A 62 -8.50 -8.13 -2.30
N VAL A 63 -8.80 -6.90 -2.71
CA VAL A 63 -10.18 -6.39 -2.81
C VAL A 63 -11.00 -7.20 -3.81
N ALA A 64 -10.41 -7.51 -4.97
CA ALA A 64 -11.06 -8.32 -5.99
C ALA A 64 -11.30 -9.76 -5.48
N LEU A 65 -10.33 -10.33 -4.77
CA LEU A 65 -10.42 -11.69 -4.24
C LEU A 65 -11.41 -11.81 -3.07
N VAL A 66 -11.47 -10.82 -2.19
CA VAL A 66 -12.48 -10.74 -1.12
C VAL A 66 -13.88 -10.57 -1.72
N GLY A 67 -14.03 -9.72 -2.74
CA GLY A 67 -15.27 -9.59 -3.50
C GLY A 67 -15.68 -10.89 -4.20
N TYR A 68 -14.70 -11.62 -4.73
CA TYR A 68 -14.93 -12.93 -5.35
C TYR A 68 -15.42 -13.95 -4.33
N ALA A 69 -14.75 -14.07 -3.19
CA ALA A 69 -15.17 -15.00 -2.14
C ALA A 69 -16.56 -14.68 -1.58
N ALA A 70 -16.86 -13.39 -1.37
CA ALA A 70 -18.20 -12.95 -0.96
C ALA A 70 -19.29 -13.29 -2.00
N GLY A 71 -18.96 -13.21 -3.30
CA GLY A 71 -19.86 -13.52 -4.41
C GLY A 71 -20.07 -15.02 -4.65
N LEU A 72 -19.10 -15.87 -4.29
CA LEU A 72 -19.17 -17.33 -4.47
C LEU A 72 -20.41 -17.93 -3.79
N GLY A 73 -20.74 -17.47 -2.58
CA GLY A 73 -21.91 -17.95 -1.82
C GLY A 73 -23.26 -17.53 -2.40
N VAL A 74 -23.29 -16.61 -3.39
CA VAL A 74 -24.53 -16.07 -3.95
C VAL A 74 -24.96 -16.79 -5.23
N ALA A 75 -24.02 -17.03 -6.15
CA ALA A 75 -24.30 -17.63 -7.46
C ALA A 75 -23.13 -18.46 -7.99
N GLY A 76 -22.36 -19.08 -7.09
CA GLY A 76 -21.18 -19.87 -7.44
C GLY A 76 -20.11 -19.02 -8.15
N VAL A 77 -19.41 -19.63 -9.11
CA VAL A 77 -18.28 -18.98 -9.82
C VAL A 77 -18.70 -17.68 -10.51
N LEU A 78 -19.89 -17.64 -11.14
CA LEU A 78 -20.40 -16.42 -11.77
C LEU A 78 -20.66 -15.31 -10.75
N GLY A 79 -21.21 -15.68 -9.59
CA GLY A 79 -21.41 -14.73 -8.49
C GLY A 79 -20.09 -14.19 -7.94
N GLY A 80 -19.08 -15.04 -7.86
CA GLY A 80 -17.72 -14.64 -7.49
C GLY A 80 -17.13 -13.64 -8.48
N ILE A 81 -17.18 -13.92 -9.79
CA ILE A 81 -16.63 -12.99 -10.80
C ILE A 81 -17.32 -11.63 -10.70
N VAL A 82 -18.65 -11.60 -10.61
CA VAL A 82 -19.42 -10.37 -10.47
C VAL A 82 -19.07 -9.64 -9.16
N GLY A 83 -18.96 -10.38 -8.05
CA GLY A 83 -18.58 -9.83 -6.75
C GLY A 83 -17.19 -9.19 -6.75
N GLY A 84 -16.20 -9.84 -7.37
CA GLY A 84 -14.84 -9.32 -7.49
C GLY A 84 -14.76 -8.07 -8.37
N VAL A 85 -15.48 -8.05 -9.50
CA VAL A 85 -15.55 -6.87 -10.38
C VAL A 85 -16.22 -5.70 -9.65
N LEU A 86 -17.36 -5.93 -9.01
CA LEU A 86 -18.08 -4.89 -8.27
C LEU A 86 -17.26 -4.33 -7.10
N ALA A 87 -16.56 -5.17 -6.34
CA ALA A 87 -15.68 -4.73 -5.26
C ALA A 87 -14.55 -3.84 -5.79
N THR A 88 -13.95 -4.23 -6.91
CA THR A 88 -12.85 -3.46 -7.55
C THR A 88 -13.34 -2.11 -8.06
N ILE A 89 -14.48 -2.08 -8.76
CA ILE A 89 -15.09 -0.84 -9.26
C ILE A 89 -15.44 0.07 -8.08
N ALA A 90 -16.09 -0.46 -7.05
CA ALA A 90 -16.45 0.31 -5.86
C ALA A 90 -15.22 0.85 -5.11
N MET A 91 -14.10 0.14 -5.14
CA MET A 91 -12.84 0.59 -4.53
C MET A 91 -12.12 1.66 -5.36
N VAL A 92 -12.22 1.62 -6.69
CA VAL A 92 -11.45 2.53 -7.57
C VAL A 92 -12.23 3.80 -7.91
N VAL A 93 -13.51 3.68 -8.24
CA VAL A 93 -14.30 4.80 -8.80
C VAL A 93 -14.43 6.01 -7.86
N PRO A 94 -14.73 5.85 -6.55
CA PRO A 94 -14.87 7.00 -5.65
C PRO A 94 -13.56 7.77 -5.46
N ALA A 95 -12.46 7.07 -5.17
CA ALA A 95 -11.14 7.68 -5.04
C ALA A 95 -10.66 8.33 -6.36
N ALA A 96 -10.84 7.66 -7.49
CA ALA A 96 -10.47 8.21 -8.80
C ALA A 96 -11.27 9.47 -9.15
N THR A 97 -12.58 9.46 -8.86
CA THR A 97 -13.46 10.61 -9.09
C THR A 97 -13.08 11.78 -8.19
N LEU A 98 -12.84 11.52 -6.91
CA LEU A 98 -12.41 12.55 -5.95
C LEU A 98 -11.07 13.17 -6.39
N MET A 99 -10.10 12.33 -6.75
CA MET A 99 -8.79 12.78 -7.24
C MET A 99 -8.92 13.60 -8.53
N TYR A 100 -9.78 13.17 -9.46
CA TYR A 100 -10.05 13.90 -10.69
C TYR A 100 -10.63 15.30 -10.41
N LEU A 101 -11.64 15.41 -9.53
CA LEU A 101 -12.25 16.69 -9.15
C LEU A 101 -11.26 17.63 -8.46
N ILE A 102 -10.45 17.08 -7.55
CA ILE A 102 -9.37 17.84 -6.89
C ILE A 102 -8.38 18.34 -7.93
N THR A 103 -7.95 17.49 -8.86
CA THR A 103 -6.97 17.83 -9.90
C THR A 103 -7.50 18.93 -10.83
N LEU A 104 -8.77 18.87 -11.24
CA LEU A 104 -9.40 19.94 -12.04
C LEU A 104 -9.41 21.28 -11.31
N SER A 105 -9.72 21.26 -10.01
CA SER A 105 -9.73 22.45 -9.17
C SER A 105 -8.32 22.99 -8.95
N TRP A 106 -7.34 22.09 -8.80
CA TRP A 106 -5.92 22.39 -8.66
C TRP A 106 -5.34 23.05 -9.92
N GLN A 107 -5.70 22.54 -11.11
CA GLN A 107 -5.30 23.10 -12.40
C GLN A 107 -5.91 24.49 -12.63
N LYS A 108 -7.17 24.73 -12.28
CA LYS A 108 -7.78 26.07 -12.36
C LYS A 108 -7.09 27.09 -11.45
N ALA A 109 -6.49 26.64 -10.36
CA ALA A 109 -5.74 27.47 -9.40
C ALA A 109 -4.25 27.62 -9.72
N GLU A 110 -3.81 27.34 -10.95
CA GLU A 110 -2.39 27.30 -11.36
C GLU A 110 -1.60 28.60 -11.07
N LYS A 111 -2.25 29.77 -11.14
CA LYS A 111 -1.59 31.05 -10.86
C LYS A 111 -1.58 31.45 -9.37
N SER A 112 -2.12 30.61 -8.48
CA SER A 112 -2.19 30.92 -7.04
C SER A 112 -0.83 30.76 -6.36
N LYS A 113 -0.38 31.80 -5.65
CA LYS A 113 0.86 31.78 -4.87
C LYS A 113 0.89 30.68 -3.81
N TRP A 114 -0.28 30.33 -3.25
CA TRP A 114 -0.42 29.25 -2.26
C TRP A 114 -0.14 27.87 -2.84
N ARG A 115 -0.61 27.59 -4.06
CA ARG A 115 -0.35 26.31 -4.75
C ARG A 115 1.14 26.10 -4.99
N ILE A 116 1.82 27.13 -5.51
CA ILE A 116 3.27 27.08 -5.79
C ILE A 116 4.07 26.88 -4.50
N ALA A 117 3.68 27.56 -3.41
CA ALA A 117 4.33 27.40 -2.12
C ALA A 117 4.19 25.96 -1.57
N VAL A 118 2.99 25.38 -1.68
CA VAL A 118 2.71 24.00 -1.27
C VAL A 118 3.48 22.99 -2.12
N GLU A 119 3.45 23.11 -3.45
CA GLU A 119 4.18 22.23 -4.36
C GLU A 119 5.69 22.27 -4.11
N LYS A 120 6.26 23.46 -3.90
CA LYS A 120 7.68 23.62 -3.52
C LYS A 120 7.99 23.07 -2.14
N GLY A 121 7.04 23.10 -1.21
CA GLY A 121 7.18 22.54 0.14
C GLY A 121 7.14 21.01 0.19
N PHE A 122 6.42 20.37 -0.75
CA PHE A 122 6.32 18.91 -0.78
C PHE A 122 7.66 18.20 -1.02
N ALA A 123 8.49 18.72 -1.92
CA ALA A 123 9.79 18.09 -2.23
C ALA A 123 10.74 17.97 -1.01
N PRO A 124 11.04 19.04 -0.25
CA PRO A 124 11.86 18.91 0.96
C PRO A 124 11.14 18.15 2.07
N LEU A 125 9.80 18.23 2.15
CA LEU A 125 9.01 17.48 3.14
C LEU A 125 9.12 15.96 2.92
N THR A 126 8.99 15.49 1.69
CA THR A 126 9.10 14.06 1.38
C THR A 126 10.50 13.55 1.63
N VAL A 127 11.53 14.31 1.26
CA VAL A 127 12.93 13.98 1.57
C VAL A 127 13.16 13.89 3.09
N GLY A 128 12.67 14.87 3.86
CA GLY A 128 12.76 14.86 5.31
C GLY A 128 12.05 13.67 5.95
N LEU A 129 10.85 13.32 5.46
CA LEU A 129 10.08 12.19 5.96
C LEU A 129 10.78 10.85 5.66
N ILE A 130 11.30 10.67 4.43
CA ILE A 130 12.05 9.48 4.05
C ILE A 130 13.32 9.34 4.92
N LEU A 131 14.04 10.45 5.14
CA LEU A 131 15.21 10.45 6.04
C LEU A 131 14.82 10.09 7.47
N ALA A 132 13.74 10.64 8.01
CA ALA A 132 13.26 10.32 9.35
C ALA A 132 12.88 8.84 9.46
N THR A 133 12.15 8.28 8.51
CA THR A 133 11.81 6.85 8.46
C THR A 133 13.06 5.99 8.35
N SER A 134 14.03 6.37 7.52
CA SER A 134 15.31 5.67 7.38
C SER A 134 16.09 5.62 8.70
N LEU A 135 16.14 6.74 9.44
CA LEU A 135 16.80 6.80 10.74
C LEU A 135 16.09 5.94 11.80
N VAL A 136 14.76 5.91 11.80
CA VAL A 136 13.98 5.05 12.70
C VAL A 136 14.25 3.57 12.39
N MET A 137 14.26 3.20 11.10
CA MET A 137 14.53 1.82 10.67
C MET A 137 15.98 1.40 10.95
N SER A 138 16.97 2.27 10.69
CA SER A 138 18.37 2.01 11.03
C SER A 138 18.54 1.80 12.53
N LYS A 139 17.92 2.62 13.39
CA LYS A 139 17.96 2.40 14.84
C LYS A 139 17.31 1.10 15.30
N ALA A 140 16.30 0.61 14.60
CA ALA A 140 15.64 -0.65 14.91
C ALA A 140 16.43 -1.88 14.43
N ALA A 141 17.20 -1.74 13.34
CA ALA A 141 17.98 -2.82 12.74
C ALA A 141 19.42 -2.90 13.29
N ASP A 142 20.07 -1.75 13.43
CA ASP A 142 21.50 -1.62 13.75
C ASP A 142 21.71 -1.67 15.26
N HIS A 143 22.03 -2.86 15.79
CA HIS A 143 22.28 -3.07 17.22
C HIS A 143 23.75 -2.80 17.62
N ASP A 144 24.66 -2.74 16.66
CA ASP A 144 26.11 -2.66 16.90
C ASP A 144 26.74 -1.46 16.17
N TRP A 145 27.86 -0.93 16.69
CA TRP A 145 28.52 0.25 16.09
C TRP A 145 29.04 -0.01 14.66
N ARG A 146 29.33 -1.29 14.36
CA ARG A 146 29.71 -1.79 13.03
C ARG A 146 28.55 -1.71 12.04
N ALA A 147 27.33 -1.97 12.50
CA ALA A 147 26.11 -1.86 11.70
C ALA A 147 25.87 -0.42 11.26
N TYR A 148 25.99 0.53 12.20
CA TYR A 148 25.91 1.96 11.88
C TYR A 148 27.01 2.43 10.91
N LEU A 149 28.22 1.86 11.01
CA LEU A 149 29.30 2.14 10.05
C LEU A 149 28.94 1.66 8.64
N ILE A 150 28.41 0.44 8.50
CA ILE A 150 27.97 -0.09 7.20
C ILE A 150 26.84 0.77 6.63
N THR A 151 25.85 1.15 7.45
CA THR A 151 24.76 2.04 7.04
C THR A 151 25.29 3.42 6.59
N GLY A 152 26.25 3.99 7.31
CA GLY A 152 26.89 5.26 6.94
C GLY A 152 27.68 5.18 5.63
N VAL A 153 28.48 4.11 5.46
CA VAL A 153 29.26 3.87 4.23
C VAL A 153 28.35 3.62 3.04
N ALA A 154 27.31 2.79 3.19
CA ALA A 154 26.32 2.55 2.15
C ALA A 154 25.60 3.85 1.74
N THR A 155 25.20 4.67 2.71
CA THR A 155 24.58 5.98 2.47
C THR A 155 25.53 6.90 1.68
N LEU A 156 26.81 6.94 2.05
CA LEU A 156 27.81 7.76 1.35
C LEU A 156 28.03 7.28 -0.09
N ILE A 157 28.08 5.96 -0.32
CA ILE A 157 28.21 5.37 -1.65
C ILE A 157 27.01 5.76 -2.53
N PHE A 158 25.78 5.68 -2.02
CA PHE A 158 24.59 6.07 -2.78
C PHE A 158 24.51 7.59 -3.05
N LEU A 159 25.02 8.43 -2.14
CA LEU A 159 25.06 9.88 -2.34
C LEU A 159 26.12 10.32 -3.37
N ARG A 160 27.24 9.58 -3.47
CA ARG A 160 28.37 9.92 -4.35
C ARG A 160 28.33 9.21 -5.71
N THR A 161 27.59 8.11 -5.83
CA THR A 161 27.72 7.19 -6.98
C THR A 161 26.36 6.64 -7.41
N ASN A 162 26.12 6.56 -8.72
CA ASN A 162 24.98 5.86 -9.31
C ASN A 162 25.24 4.34 -9.42
N THR A 163 25.79 3.72 -8.37
CA THR A 163 26.10 2.29 -8.37
C THR A 163 24.81 1.48 -8.28
N ASN A 164 24.78 0.32 -8.95
CA ASN A 164 23.63 -0.59 -8.88
C ASN A 164 23.34 -0.98 -7.41
N PRO A 165 22.14 -0.67 -6.87
CA PRO A 165 21.79 -0.95 -5.48
C PRO A 165 21.95 -2.42 -5.08
N LEU A 166 21.78 -3.34 -6.03
CA LEU A 166 21.93 -4.78 -5.80
C LEU A 166 23.33 -5.16 -5.31
N ILE A 167 24.37 -4.47 -5.77
CA ILE A 167 25.77 -4.77 -5.40
C ILE A 167 26.02 -4.37 -3.95
N VAL A 168 25.55 -3.19 -3.55
CA VAL A 168 25.71 -2.66 -2.20
C VAL A 168 24.92 -3.48 -1.19
N VAL A 169 23.68 -3.85 -1.54
CA VAL A 169 22.84 -4.73 -0.71
C VAL A 169 23.45 -6.13 -0.61
N GLY A 170 23.98 -6.69 -1.71
CA GLY A 170 24.64 -7.99 -1.71
C GLY A 170 25.90 -8.00 -0.83
N ALA A 171 26.73 -6.95 -0.89
CA ALA A 171 27.90 -6.83 -0.03
C ALA A 171 27.53 -6.68 1.45
N ALA A 172 26.52 -5.88 1.78
CA ALA A 172 26.02 -5.75 3.14
C ALA A 172 25.44 -7.06 3.69
N ALA A 173 24.68 -7.80 2.85
CA ALA A 173 24.14 -9.10 3.22
C ALA A 173 25.23 -10.16 3.46
N LEU A 174 26.31 -10.15 2.66
CA LEU A 174 27.45 -11.03 2.88
C LEU A 174 28.19 -10.69 4.18
N LEU A 175 28.39 -9.40 4.48
CA LEU A 175 29.02 -8.97 5.73
C LEU A 175 28.19 -9.35 6.98
N GLY A 176 26.86 -9.25 6.89
CA GLY A 176 25.95 -9.74 7.94
C GLY A 176 25.96 -11.26 8.05
N TYR A 177 25.96 -12.00 6.93
CA TYR A 177 26.02 -13.47 6.94
C TYR A 177 27.31 -14.02 7.57
N ILE A 178 28.43 -13.31 7.40
CA ILE A 178 29.73 -13.66 8.00
C ILE A 178 29.74 -13.36 9.52
N GLY A 179 28.68 -12.77 10.08
CA GLY A 179 28.55 -12.46 11.51
C GLY A 179 29.40 -11.25 11.94
N PHE A 180 29.76 -10.39 10.99
CA PHE A 180 30.49 -9.16 11.29
C PHE A 180 29.60 -8.09 11.94
N VAL A 181 28.28 -8.23 11.73
CA VAL A 181 27.15 -7.46 12.26
C VAL A 181 25.99 -8.41 12.52
#